data_AF-A0A9W8WYJ3-F1
#
_entry.id   AF-A0A9W8WYJ3-F1
#
_cell.length_a   1.000
_cell.length_b   1.000
_cell.length_c   1.000
_cell.angle_alpha   90.00
_cell.angle_beta   90.00
_cell.angle_gamma   90.00
#
_symmetry.space_group_name_H-M   'P 1'
#
loop_
_entity.id
_entity.type
_entity.pdbx_description
1 polymer ?
#
loop_
_entity_poly.entity_id
_entity_poly.type
_entity_poly.pdbx_seq_one_letter_code
_entity_poly.pdbx_strand_id
1 'polypeptide(L)'
;MATVSVVGIAGDVLQRNDSAADFTKDKHIQISITPVDDDDEISTAGKHSVDSLNSERSRQSIEGQVARLREEIAVANNVLELCIREAVTASTTLQKKRLQERTNAAHTAWAAKELMLSDLLTSMQDSDDSSTYSSSTTNIRKLSVKPYPTTKMHVRKSSQVPPEESASATAFMKQIGWVSPASLIQYLNSGIDVNGLGQFPGYPQHPITPLMAIIRSPFVTESTEIIELLLEQDADPCIRDSQGLSSFAHAIYARRKDIIRILVQTLLSYERSGSPTGNASLNLDTTWTGAKHLRWEAAEAIINNDMPTLTNFLSDASAHNTILHTACLPLAILFDNMPAVQALLAYGINPFKLFRRSPAHPSRPFTSPMSMAIYTQNLPMVQTMLFQDFETSERRGRIWYAQLFASMPSTYPDTEIMDFILDNVPLVEAFDRSIRCEDTVWIHRIVIRTVSLLLTPSDDQTGARNMAAEAFANLFDRAWNLKLCEKRRLAVEIVGMVERSTERDFTFIACGGTLGISPKMVDKLLIAAKGTE
;
A
#
# COMPACT_ATOMS: atom_id res chain seq x y z
N MET A 1 26.23 13.12 -44.66
CA MET A 1 27.35 13.17 -43.69
C MET A 1 27.57 14.62 -43.28
N ALA A 2 27.36 14.96 -42.02
CA ALA A 2 27.71 16.25 -41.45
C ALA A 2 28.30 16.00 -40.05
N THR A 3 29.54 16.44 -39.85
CA THR A 3 30.29 16.32 -38.59
C THR A 3 30.03 17.53 -37.71
N VAL A 4 29.72 17.31 -36.43
CA VAL A 4 29.63 18.37 -35.41
C VAL A 4 30.87 18.28 -34.51
N SER A 5 31.70 19.33 -34.51
CA SER A 5 32.78 19.47 -33.53
C SER A 5 32.29 20.26 -32.33
N VAL A 6 32.52 19.75 -31.12
CA VAL A 6 32.29 20.47 -29.87
C VAL A 6 33.62 21.09 -29.42
N VAL A 7 33.67 22.43 -29.38
CA VAL A 7 34.77 23.17 -28.75
C VAL A 7 34.45 23.29 -27.26
N GLY A 8 35.25 22.65 -26.42
CA GLY A 8 35.20 22.82 -24.97
C GLY A 8 35.89 24.12 -24.56
N ILE A 9 35.25 24.88 -23.68
CA ILE A 9 35.91 25.96 -22.94
C ILE A 9 35.97 25.54 -21.48
N ALA A 10 37.20 25.55 -20.98
CA ALA A 10 37.62 25.16 -19.65
C ALA A 10 36.97 26.03 -18.55
N GLY A 11 36.84 25.42 -17.38
CA GLY A 11 36.38 26.09 -16.18
C GLY A 11 37.44 27.02 -15.60
N ASP A 12 36.95 28.04 -14.90
CA ASP A 12 37.66 28.61 -13.77
C ASP A 12 36.67 29.14 -12.72
N VAL A 13 36.94 28.66 -11.49
CA VAL A 13 36.82 29.30 -10.18
C VAL A 13 35.82 30.47 -10.02
N LEU A 14 34.82 30.27 -9.14
CA LEU A 14 34.19 31.39 -8.44
C LEU A 14 34.21 31.21 -6.92
N GLN A 15 34.97 32.11 -6.29
CA GLN A 15 34.76 32.56 -4.92
C GLN A 15 33.34 33.10 -4.76
N ARG A 16 32.77 32.85 -3.58
CA ARG A 16 31.52 33.46 -3.10
C ARG A 16 31.70 34.97 -2.92
N ASN A 17 30.73 35.74 -3.38
CA ASN A 17 30.18 36.88 -2.63
C ASN A 17 28.82 37.29 -3.21
N ASP A 18 27.97 37.74 -2.29
CA ASP A 18 26.57 38.10 -2.45
C ASP A 18 26.33 39.26 -3.42
N SER A 19 25.25 39.21 -4.19
CA SER A 19 24.28 40.31 -4.31
C SER A 19 23.17 39.96 -5.31
N ALA A 20 21.95 40.34 -4.92
CA ALA A 20 20.73 40.23 -5.71
C ALA A 20 20.75 41.19 -6.91
N ALA A 21 20.41 40.68 -8.09
CA ALA A 21 19.81 41.47 -9.16
C ALA A 21 19.08 40.55 -10.15
N ASP A 22 17.79 40.85 -10.34
CA ASP A 22 16.93 40.35 -11.42
C ASP A 22 17.55 40.57 -12.80
N PHE A 23 17.57 39.50 -13.61
CA PHE A 23 17.58 39.61 -15.08
C PHE A 23 16.88 38.40 -15.68
N THR A 24 15.63 38.58 -16.08
CA THR A 24 14.95 37.72 -17.04
C THR A 24 15.53 37.99 -18.43
N LYS A 25 16.15 36.97 -19.04
CA LYS A 25 16.44 36.95 -20.48
C LYS A 25 15.86 35.67 -21.07
N ASP A 26 14.68 35.80 -21.66
CA ASP A 26 14.10 34.83 -22.56
C ASP A 26 15.01 34.67 -23.78
N LYS A 27 15.45 33.43 -24.02
CA LYS A 27 16.14 33.03 -25.24
C LYS A 27 15.12 32.33 -26.14
N HIS A 28 14.58 33.06 -27.11
CA HIS A 28 13.85 32.45 -28.22
C HIS A 28 14.81 31.70 -29.13
N ILE A 29 14.59 30.39 -29.28
CA ILE A 29 15.21 29.58 -30.34
C ILE A 29 14.31 29.70 -31.56
N GLN A 30 14.82 30.33 -32.62
CA GLN A 30 14.14 30.46 -33.90
C GLN A 30 14.67 29.37 -34.83
N ILE A 31 13.80 28.43 -35.23
CA ILE A 31 14.13 27.38 -36.21
C ILE A 31 13.46 27.78 -37.53
N SER A 32 14.27 28.14 -38.52
CA SER A 32 13.82 28.36 -39.90
C SER A 32 14.05 27.08 -40.72
N ILE A 33 13.01 26.59 -41.39
CA ILE A 33 13.09 25.50 -42.35
C ILE A 33 13.00 26.12 -43.74
N THR A 34 14.03 25.92 -44.57
CA THR A 34 14.00 26.26 -46.00
C THR A 34 13.56 25.03 -46.81
N PRO A 35 12.58 25.15 -47.72
CA PRO A 35 12.22 24.06 -48.61
C PRO A 35 13.35 23.82 -49.63
N VAL A 36 13.56 22.55 -49.97
CA VAL A 36 14.42 22.11 -51.06
C VAL A 36 13.52 21.91 -52.27
N ASP A 37 13.74 22.72 -53.30
CA ASP A 37 13.11 22.55 -54.61
C ASP A 37 14.00 21.60 -55.43
N ASP A 38 13.51 20.38 -55.69
CA ASP A 38 14.12 19.45 -56.63
C ASP A 38 13.29 19.45 -57.92
N ASP A 39 13.69 20.33 -58.85
CA ASP A 39 13.34 20.25 -60.27
C ASP A 39 14.37 19.33 -60.95
N ASP A 40 13.95 18.15 -61.41
CA ASP A 40 14.70 17.41 -62.44
C ASP A 40 13.75 16.58 -63.32
N GLU A 41 13.57 17.04 -64.56
CA GLU A 41 12.98 16.33 -65.68
C GLU A 41 13.94 15.25 -66.22
N ILE A 42 13.61 13.96 -66.13
CA ILE A 42 14.21 12.93 -67.02
C ILE A 42 13.20 11.86 -67.45
N SER A 43 12.89 11.91 -68.76
CA SER A 43 12.79 10.84 -69.78
C SER A 43 12.07 9.51 -69.48
N THR A 44 11.00 9.30 -70.24
CA THR A 44 10.22 8.06 -70.35
C THR A 44 10.84 7.05 -71.32
N ALA A 45 11.53 6.02 -70.81
CA ALA A 45 11.67 4.72 -71.50
C ALA A 45 12.12 3.62 -70.52
N GLY A 46 11.22 2.69 -70.17
CA GLY A 46 11.53 1.53 -69.32
C GLY A 46 10.53 1.25 -68.19
N LYS A 47 9.21 1.32 -68.47
CA LYS A 47 8.16 0.99 -67.50
C LYS A 47 8.03 -0.53 -67.41
N HIS A 48 8.38 -1.11 -66.25
CA HIS A 48 7.89 -2.39 -65.66
C HIS A 48 8.90 -3.06 -64.71
N SER A 49 10.11 -2.51 -64.52
CA SER A 49 11.09 -3.03 -63.52
C SER A 49 11.46 -2.04 -62.41
N VAL A 50 11.03 -0.77 -62.50
CA VAL A 50 11.45 0.30 -61.56
C VAL A 50 10.55 0.37 -60.31
N ASP A 51 9.29 -0.03 -60.42
CA ASP A 51 8.32 0.11 -59.32
C ASP A 51 8.62 -0.81 -58.12
N SER A 52 9.22 -1.98 -58.36
CA SER A 52 9.61 -2.92 -57.28
C SER A 52 10.78 -2.40 -56.45
N LEU A 53 11.77 -1.76 -57.07
CA LEU A 53 12.97 -1.25 -56.38
C LEU A 53 12.65 0.01 -55.55
N ASN A 54 11.69 0.82 -56.01
CA ASN A 54 11.24 2.00 -55.26
C ASN A 54 10.39 1.62 -54.04
N SER A 55 9.57 0.57 -54.13
CA SER A 55 8.81 0.04 -53.00
C SER A 55 9.72 -0.50 -51.89
N GLU A 56 10.77 -1.25 -52.25
CA GLU A 56 11.69 -1.86 -51.29
C GLU A 56 12.58 -0.82 -50.58
N ARG A 57 13.03 0.22 -51.30
CA ARG A 57 13.73 1.36 -50.70
C ARG A 57 12.84 2.15 -49.73
N SER A 58 11.55 2.30 -50.05
CA SER A 58 10.58 2.96 -49.16
C SER A 58 10.39 2.16 -47.87
N ARG A 59 10.22 0.83 -47.97
CA ARG A 59 10.04 -0.05 -46.81
C ARG A 59 11.26 -0.04 -45.88
N GLN A 60 12.47 -0.12 -46.43
CA GLN A 60 13.72 -0.01 -45.65
C GLN A 60 13.88 1.36 -44.96
N SER A 61 13.41 2.43 -45.60
CA SER A 61 13.42 3.78 -45.01
C SER A 61 12.50 3.87 -43.78
N ILE A 62 11.27 3.33 -43.90
CA ILE A 62 10.27 3.31 -42.82
C ILE A 62 10.76 2.44 -41.65
N GLU A 63 11.28 1.24 -41.92
CA GLU A 63 11.87 0.37 -40.88
C GLU A 63 13.02 1.08 -40.14
N GLY A 64 13.85 1.82 -40.87
CA GLY A 64 14.91 2.65 -40.28
C GLY A 64 14.40 3.83 -39.44
N GLN A 65 13.20 4.34 -39.70
CA GLN A 65 12.53 5.34 -38.87
C GLN A 65 11.92 4.71 -37.60
N VAL A 66 11.29 3.53 -37.72
CA VAL A 66 10.80 2.75 -36.56
C VAL A 66 11.93 2.46 -35.57
N ALA A 67 13.08 1.98 -36.07
CA ALA A 67 14.21 1.64 -35.23
C ALA A 67 14.74 2.87 -34.45
N ARG A 68 14.87 4.02 -35.13
CA ARG A 68 15.28 5.28 -34.51
C ARG A 68 14.28 5.77 -33.46
N LEU A 69 12.98 5.73 -33.76
CA LEU A 69 11.93 6.12 -32.81
C LEU A 69 11.94 5.23 -31.55
N ARG A 70 12.18 3.92 -31.68
CA ARG A 70 12.29 3.01 -30.53
C ARG A 70 13.48 3.36 -29.63
N GLU A 71 14.64 3.68 -30.21
CA GLU A 71 15.81 4.11 -29.44
C GLU A 71 15.53 5.44 -28.72
N GLU A 72 14.89 6.38 -29.42
CA GLU A 72 14.50 7.66 -28.86
C GLU A 72 13.46 7.54 -27.72
N ILE A 73 12.53 6.61 -27.81
CA ILE A 73 11.57 6.27 -26.75
C ILE A 73 12.32 5.67 -25.55
N ALA A 74 13.29 4.79 -25.78
CA ALA A 74 14.10 4.22 -24.71
C ALA A 74 14.90 5.30 -23.95
N VAL A 75 15.48 6.26 -24.68
CA VAL A 75 16.16 7.42 -24.07
C VAL A 75 15.18 8.29 -23.28
N ALA A 76 14.01 8.60 -23.85
CA ALA A 76 12.99 9.40 -23.16
C ALA A 76 12.49 8.70 -21.87
N ASN A 77 12.35 7.37 -21.90
CA ASN A 77 11.97 6.59 -20.73
C ASN A 77 13.04 6.63 -19.63
N ASN A 78 14.33 6.52 -19.99
CA ASN A 78 15.43 6.66 -19.02
C ASN A 78 15.45 8.05 -18.36
N VAL A 79 15.17 9.11 -19.14
CA VAL A 79 15.07 10.49 -18.62
C VAL A 79 13.87 10.62 -17.67
N LEU A 80 12.73 10.03 -18.02
CA LEU A 80 11.54 10.01 -17.16
C LEU A 80 11.83 9.28 -15.83
N GLU A 81 12.47 8.11 -15.88
CA GLU A 81 12.86 7.38 -14.66
C GLU A 81 13.78 8.20 -13.76
N LEU A 82 14.76 8.90 -14.34
CA LEU A 82 15.66 9.78 -13.57
C LEU A 82 14.89 10.92 -12.89
N CYS A 83 13.99 11.59 -13.62
CA CYS A 83 13.15 12.66 -13.06
C CYS A 83 12.29 12.16 -11.89
N ILE A 84 11.72 10.95 -12.00
CA ILE A 84 10.92 10.34 -10.93
C ILE A 84 11.78 10.04 -9.70
N ARG A 85 12.96 9.43 -9.89
CA ARG A 85 13.89 9.14 -8.76
C ARG A 85 14.30 10.42 -8.04
N GLU A 86 14.62 11.48 -8.79
CA GLU A 86 14.91 12.79 -8.21
C GLU A 86 13.70 13.34 -7.43
N ALA A 87 12.49 13.26 -7.99
CA ALA A 87 11.26 13.74 -7.35
C ALA A 87 10.96 13.06 -6.01
N VAL A 88 11.20 11.74 -5.92
CA VAL A 88 11.00 10.95 -4.69
C VAL A 88 11.98 11.38 -3.59
N THR A 89 13.21 11.74 -3.95
CA THR A 89 14.26 12.15 -2.99
C THR A 89 14.15 13.62 -2.54
N ALA A 90 13.23 14.39 -3.11
CA ALA A 90 13.11 15.82 -2.82
C ALA A 90 12.62 16.09 -1.39
N SER A 91 13.40 16.84 -0.61
CA SER A 91 13.12 17.14 0.80
C SER A 91 12.25 18.36 1.00
N THR A 92 12.23 19.30 0.04
CA THR A 92 11.48 20.57 0.16
C THR A 92 10.30 20.64 -0.80
N THR A 93 9.25 21.36 -0.40
CA THR A 93 8.03 21.59 -1.21
C THR A 93 8.33 22.29 -2.54
N LEU A 94 9.25 23.25 -2.55
CA LEU A 94 9.68 23.94 -3.78
C LEU A 94 10.43 22.99 -4.74
N GLN A 95 11.33 22.15 -4.22
CA GLN A 95 12.02 21.14 -5.05
C GLN A 95 11.03 20.13 -5.63
N LYS A 96 10.07 19.66 -4.81
CA LYS A 96 9.01 18.75 -5.28
C LYS A 96 8.22 19.36 -6.43
N LYS A 97 7.85 20.64 -6.35
CA LYS A 97 7.13 21.33 -7.43
C LYS A 97 7.95 21.41 -8.73
N ARG A 98 9.22 21.82 -8.64
CA ARG A 98 10.11 21.89 -9.82
C ARG A 98 10.38 20.51 -10.44
N LEU A 99 10.54 19.48 -9.62
CA LEU A 99 10.75 18.11 -10.08
C LEU A 99 9.48 17.52 -10.68
N GLN A 100 8.30 17.87 -10.16
CA GLN A 100 7.02 17.53 -10.77
C GLN A 100 6.89 18.15 -12.17
N GLU A 101 7.23 19.44 -12.34
CA GLU A 101 7.21 20.10 -13.65
C GLU A 101 8.16 19.43 -14.65
N ARG A 102 9.38 19.07 -14.23
CA ARG A 102 10.34 18.31 -15.06
C ARG A 102 9.83 16.91 -15.41
N THR A 103 9.20 16.22 -14.45
CA THR A 103 8.61 14.89 -14.66
C THR A 103 7.47 14.97 -15.68
N ASN A 104 6.59 15.96 -15.55
CA ASN A 104 5.50 16.20 -16.50
C ASN A 104 6.04 16.48 -17.91
N ALA A 105 7.09 17.30 -18.05
CA ALA A 105 7.71 17.58 -19.33
C ALA A 105 8.35 16.34 -19.97
N ALA A 106 9.07 15.53 -19.17
CA ALA A 106 9.66 14.28 -19.64
C ALA A 106 8.59 13.26 -20.08
N HIS A 107 7.49 13.17 -19.34
CA HIS A 107 6.35 12.32 -19.68
C HIS A 107 5.69 12.76 -21.00
N THR A 108 5.43 14.07 -21.19
CA THR A 108 4.86 14.59 -22.44
C THR A 108 5.76 14.30 -23.64
N ALA A 109 7.09 14.42 -23.47
CA ALA A 109 8.05 14.12 -24.54
C ALA A 109 8.08 12.61 -24.88
N TRP A 110 8.01 11.74 -23.87
CA TRP A 110 7.92 10.29 -24.08
C TRP A 110 6.62 9.89 -24.80
N ALA A 111 5.47 10.40 -24.33
CA ALA A 111 4.15 10.11 -24.91
C ALA A 111 4.03 10.58 -26.36
N ALA A 112 4.59 11.74 -26.71
CA ALA A 112 4.60 12.23 -28.09
C ALA A 112 5.35 11.28 -29.03
N LYS A 113 6.47 10.70 -28.58
CA LYS A 113 7.25 9.75 -29.40
C LYS A 113 6.55 8.41 -29.56
N GLU A 114 5.87 7.94 -28.51
CA GLU A 114 5.06 6.72 -28.57
C GLU A 114 3.90 6.86 -29.56
N LEU A 115 3.24 8.02 -29.57
CA LEU A 115 2.20 8.33 -30.57
C LEU A 115 2.76 8.28 -32.00
N MET A 116 3.90 8.93 -32.25
CA MET A 116 4.56 8.89 -33.57
C MET A 116 4.92 7.48 -34.01
N LEU A 117 5.37 6.62 -33.08
CA LEU A 117 5.64 5.22 -33.38
C LEU A 117 4.35 4.46 -33.75
N SER A 118 3.26 4.71 -33.03
CA SER A 118 1.96 4.09 -33.29
C SER A 118 1.43 4.46 -34.69
N ASP A 119 1.50 5.73 -35.07
CA ASP A 119 1.07 6.20 -36.39
C ASP A 119 1.88 5.54 -37.51
N LEU A 120 3.20 5.41 -37.31
CA LEU A 120 4.11 4.84 -38.30
C LEU A 120 3.90 3.33 -38.47
N LEU A 121 3.63 2.60 -37.38
CA LEU A 121 3.26 1.19 -37.43
C LEU A 121 1.90 0.96 -38.13
N THR A 122 0.94 1.85 -37.89
CA THR A 122 -0.39 1.79 -38.54
C THR A 122 -0.25 2.01 -40.06
N SER A 123 0.55 2.99 -40.47
CA SER A 123 0.84 3.25 -41.89
C SER A 123 1.52 2.07 -42.60
N MET A 124 2.33 1.27 -41.89
CA MET A 124 2.92 0.06 -42.47
C MET A 124 1.85 -1.01 -42.75
N GLN A 125 0.88 -1.13 -41.85
CA GLN A 125 -0.16 -2.16 -41.92
C GLN A 125 -1.16 -1.90 -43.05
N ASP A 126 -1.47 -0.63 -43.33
CA ASP A 126 -2.36 -0.24 -44.42
C ASP A 126 -1.74 -0.43 -45.82
N SER A 127 -0.41 -0.56 -45.90
CA SER A 127 0.30 -0.69 -47.18
C SER A 127 0.30 -2.12 -47.76
N ASP A 128 0.15 -3.14 -46.92
CA ASP A 128 0.23 -4.55 -47.34
C ASP A 128 -1.13 -5.10 -47.88
N ASP A 129 -2.25 -4.39 -47.70
CA ASP A 129 -3.60 -4.84 -48.09
C ASP A 129 -3.99 -4.59 -49.57
N SER A 130 -3.11 -4.01 -50.40
CA SER A 130 -3.40 -3.70 -51.81
C SER A 130 -2.99 -4.76 -52.84
N SER A 131 -2.39 -5.89 -52.42
CA SER A 131 -1.99 -6.96 -53.36
C SER A 131 -2.97 -8.14 -53.35
N THR A 132 -3.99 -8.07 -54.20
CA THR A 132 -4.82 -9.23 -54.55
C THR A 132 -4.06 -10.16 -55.50
N TYR A 133 -3.38 -11.20 -54.98
CA TYR A 133 -3.38 -12.53 -55.59
C TYR A 133 -2.94 -13.62 -54.59
N SER A 134 -3.83 -14.59 -54.44
CA SER A 134 -3.80 -15.84 -53.65
C SER A 134 -2.48 -16.63 -53.62
N SER A 135 -2.06 -17.09 -52.43
CA SER A 135 -1.96 -18.54 -52.15
C SER A 135 -1.78 -18.90 -50.66
N SER A 136 -2.73 -19.72 -50.19
CA SER A 136 -2.65 -20.81 -49.21
C SER A 136 -1.83 -20.73 -47.91
N THR A 137 -2.58 -21.02 -46.84
CA THR A 137 -2.23 -21.77 -45.61
C THR A 137 -1.41 -21.05 -44.54
N THR A 138 -2.11 -20.43 -43.59
CA THR A 138 -2.05 -20.77 -42.16
C THR A 138 -3.22 -20.15 -41.42
N ASN A 139 -3.79 -20.90 -40.48
CA ASN A 139 -5.00 -20.57 -39.73
C ASN A 139 -4.82 -19.33 -38.84
N ILE A 140 -5.47 -18.22 -39.21
CA ILE A 140 -5.77 -17.13 -38.26
C ILE A 140 -7.27 -16.84 -38.34
N ARG A 141 -7.97 -17.10 -37.23
CA ARG A 141 -9.40 -16.82 -37.06
C ARG A 141 -9.62 -15.31 -37.20
N LYS A 142 -10.34 -14.88 -38.23
CA LYS A 142 -10.90 -13.53 -38.33
C LYS A 142 -11.90 -13.29 -37.19
N LEU A 143 -11.56 -12.37 -36.30
CA LEU A 143 -12.46 -11.79 -35.31
C LEU A 143 -13.50 -10.91 -36.02
N SER A 144 -14.71 -11.46 -36.18
CA SER A 144 -15.90 -10.69 -36.49
C SER A 144 -16.35 -9.99 -35.20
N VAL A 145 -16.14 -8.68 -35.13
CA VAL A 145 -16.72 -7.83 -34.09
C VAL A 145 -18.23 -7.76 -34.36
N LYS A 146 -19.00 -8.45 -33.53
CA LYS A 146 -20.45 -8.23 -33.40
C LYS A 146 -20.70 -7.26 -32.25
N PRO A 147 -21.72 -6.39 -32.35
CA PRO A 147 -22.12 -5.54 -31.23
C PRO A 147 -22.51 -6.43 -30.04
N TYR A 148 -21.99 -6.09 -28.86
CA TYR A 148 -22.24 -6.79 -27.60
C TYR A 148 -23.74 -6.98 -27.36
N PRO A 149 -24.22 -8.21 -27.10
CA PRO A 149 -25.48 -8.38 -26.42
C PRO A 149 -25.26 -8.09 -24.93
N THR A 150 -26.10 -7.20 -24.41
CA THR A 150 -26.34 -7.03 -22.98
C THR A 150 -26.67 -8.38 -22.32
N THR A 151 -26.20 -8.51 -21.08
CA THR A 151 -26.68 -9.46 -20.05
C THR A 151 -26.64 -10.94 -20.40
N LYS A 152 -25.45 -11.56 -20.33
CA LYS A 152 -25.26 -12.97 -19.91
C LYS A 152 -23.79 -13.23 -19.55
N MET A 153 -23.42 -12.96 -18.29
CA MET A 153 -22.14 -13.38 -17.70
C MET A 153 -21.92 -14.88 -17.91
N HIS A 154 -20.78 -15.26 -18.48
CA HIS A 154 -20.35 -16.65 -18.53
C HIS A 154 -19.41 -16.92 -17.36
N VAL A 155 -19.99 -17.26 -16.20
CA VAL A 155 -19.20 -17.72 -15.07
C VAL A 155 -18.53 -19.04 -15.44
N ARG A 156 -17.19 -19.03 -15.55
CA ARG A 156 -16.41 -20.27 -15.51
C ARG A 156 -16.80 -21.00 -14.23
N LYS A 157 -17.33 -22.22 -14.37
CA LYS A 157 -17.49 -23.14 -13.22
C LYS A 157 -16.20 -23.07 -12.41
N SER A 158 -16.28 -22.69 -11.14
CA SER A 158 -15.18 -22.74 -10.18
C SER A 158 -14.56 -24.14 -10.27
N SER A 159 -13.49 -24.24 -11.07
CA SER A 159 -12.68 -25.43 -11.14
C SER A 159 -11.79 -25.34 -9.91
N GLN A 160 -11.78 -26.39 -9.10
CA GLN A 160 -10.82 -26.55 -7.99
C GLN A 160 -9.35 -26.58 -8.46
N VAL A 161 -9.08 -26.36 -9.74
CA VAL A 161 -7.75 -26.18 -10.30
C VAL A 161 -7.30 -24.75 -9.96
N PRO A 162 -6.19 -24.57 -9.22
CA PRO A 162 -5.65 -23.25 -8.95
C PRO A 162 -5.42 -22.50 -10.27
N PRO A 163 -5.68 -21.18 -10.34
CA PRO A 163 -5.48 -20.44 -11.57
C PRO A 163 -4.01 -20.58 -12.02
N GLU A 164 -3.80 -20.84 -13.31
CA GLU A 164 -2.46 -20.90 -13.88
C GLU A 164 -1.86 -19.48 -13.97
N GLU A 165 -0.53 -19.39 -13.93
CA GLU A 165 0.16 -18.11 -14.11
C GLU A 165 -0.10 -17.57 -15.51
N SER A 166 -0.58 -16.33 -15.58
CA SER A 166 -0.96 -15.65 -16.82
C SER A 166 0.09 -14.62 -17.19
N ALA A 167 0.74 -14.83 -18.34
CA ALA A 167 1.72 -13.91 -18.90
C ALA A 167 1.08 -12.56 -19.25
N SER A 168 -0.17 -12.55 -19.74
CA SER A 168 -0.91 -11.32 -20.03
C SER A 168 -1.27 -10.54 -18.76
N ALA A 169 -1.70 -11.24 -17.70
CA ALA A 169 -1.97 -10.60 -16.41
C ALA A 169 -0.70 -9.99 -15.82
N THR A 170 0.42 -10.72 -15.89
CA THR A 170 1.73 -10.21 -15.45
C THR A 170 2.19 -9.00 -16.26
N ALA A 171 2.00 -9.01 -17.59
CA ALA A 171 2.34 -7.88 -18.45
C ALA A 171 1.54 -6.63 -18.07
N PHE A 172 0.23 -6.78 -17.84
CA PHE A 172 -0.63 -5.70 -17.35
C PHE A 172 -0.16 -5.16 -16.00
N MET A 173 0.09 -6.06 -15.03
CA MET A 173 0.50 -5.69 -13.68
C MET A 173 1.83 -4.91 -13.64
N LYS A 174 2.75 -5.19 -14.57
CA LYS A 174 3.99 -4.43 -14.70
C LYS A 174 3.78 -2.98 -15.12
N GLN A 175 2.65 -2.66 -15.75
CA GLN A 175 2.31 -1.27 -16.14
C GLN A 175 1.66 -0.48 -15.00
N ILE A 176 1.10 -1.17 -14.00
CA ILE A 176 0.44 -0.53 -12.85
C ILE A 176 1.47 0.34 -12.10
N GLY A 177 1.22 1.64 -12.07
CA GLY A 177 2.08 2.65 -11.43
C GLY A 177 3.06 3.35 -12.37
N TRP A 178 3.16 2.93 -13.63
CA TRP A 178 4.03 3.53 -14.64
C TRP A 178 3.25 4.27 -15.73
N VAL A 179 2.05 3.80 -16.03
CA VAL A 179 1.20 4.37 -17.09
C VAL A 179 -0.03 5.07 -16.50
N SER A 180 -0.59 6.00 -17.27
CA SER A 180 -1.80 6.72 -16.88
C SER A 180 -3.02 5.77 -16.72
N PRO A 181 -4.04 6.14 -15.94
CA PRO A 181 -5.29 5.37 -15.85
C PRO A 181 -5.93 5.08 -17.21
N ALA A 182 -5.94 6.06 -18.13
CA ALA A 182 -6.46 5.90 -19.49
C ALA A 182 -5.70 4.84 -20.29
N SER A 183 -4.37 4.79 -20.14
CA SER A 183 -3.55 3.75 -20.77
C SER A 183 -3.86 2.37 -20.17
N LEU A 184 -4.03 2.27 -18.85
CA LEU A 184 -4.44 1.00 -18.22
C LEU A 184 -5.78 0.50 -18.76
N ILE A 185 -6.75 1.39 -18.96
CA ILE A 185 -8.06 1.07 -19.55
C ILE A 185 -7.88 0.53 -20.99
N GLN A 186 -7.04 1.18 -21.79
CA GLN A 186 -6.75 0.71 -23.14
C GLN A 186 -6.11 -0.69 -23.13
N TYR A 187 -5.19 -0.95 -22.19
CA TYR A 187 -4.63 -2.28 -21.99
C TYR A 187 -5.74 -3.27 -21.63
N LEU A 188 -6.65 -2.96 -20.71
CA LEU A 188 -7.74 -3.87 -20.32
C LEU A 188 -8.61 -4.25 -21.52
N ASN A 189 -8.89 -3.28 -22.40
CA ASN A 189 -9.65 -3.50 -23.63
C ASN A 189 -8.92 -4.37 -24.67
N SER A 190 -7.62 -4.67 -24.50
CA SER A 190 -6.86 -5.57 -25.37
C SER A 190 -7.14 -7.07 -25.14
N GLY A 191 -8.04 -7.41 -24.20
CA GLY A 191 -8.42 -8.79 -23.91
C GLY A 191 -7.47 -9.50 -22.94
N ILE A 192 -7.01 -8.77 -21.93
CA ILE A 192 -6.17 -9.35 -20.87
C ILE A 192 -6.98 -10.39 -20.10
N ASP A 193 -6.34 -11.47 -19.69
CA ASP A 193 -6.92 -12.40 -18.71
C ASP A 193 -7.03 -11.73 -17.33
N VAL A 194 -8.18 -11.11 -17.05
CA VAL A 194 -8.49 -10.40 -15.80
C VAL A 194 -8.53 -11.29 -14.57
N ASN A 195 -8.58 -12.62 -14.76
CA ASN A 195 -8.63 -13.63 -13.71
C ASN A 195 -7.32 -14.42 -13.57
N GLY A 196 -6.37 -14.18 -14.47
CA GLY A 196 -5.08 -14.83 -14.47
C GLY A 196 -4.22 -14.38 -13.29
N LEU A 197 -3.56 -15.32 -12.61
CA LEU A 197 -2.61 -14.98 -11.55
C LEU A 197 -1.30 -14.51 -12.18
N GLY A 198 -0.77 -13.37 -11.75
CA GLY A 198 0.45 -12.78 -12.31
C GLY A 198 1.36 -12.17 -11.25
N GLN A 199 2.60 -11.88 -11.65
CA GLN A 199 3.60 -11.24 -10.78
C GLN A 199 3.41 -9.72 -10.75
N PHE A 200 3.17 -9.15 -9.57
CA PHE A 200 3.05 -7.70 -9.36
C PHE A 200 4.35 -7.13 -8.78
N PRO A 201 5.00 -6.14 -9.43
CA PRO A 201 6.24 -5.54 -8.93
C PRO A 201 6.10 -5.01 -7.50
N GLY A 202 7.09 -5.30 -6.65
CA GLY A 202 7.04 -4.94 -5.22
C GLY A 202 6.20 -5.89 -4.35
N TYR A 203 5.60 -6.93 -4.95
CA TYR A 203 4.88 -8.01 -4.27
C TYR A 203 5.52 -9.38 -4.59
N PRO A 204 6.82 -9.58 -4.28
CA PRO A 204 7.63 -10.64 -4.88
C PRO A 204 7.31 -12.07 -4.44
N GLN A 205 6.36 -12.25 -3.51
CA GLN A 205 6.21 -13.55 -2.86
C GLN A 205 5.11 -14.41 -3.50
N HIS A 206 4.06 -13.82 -4.09
CA HIS A 206 2.87 -14.57 -4.48
C HIS A 206 2.20 -13.96 -5.73
N PRO A 207 1.85 -14.76 -6.74
CA PRO A 207 1.08 -14.26 -7.86
C PRO A 207 -0.34 -13.90 -7.41
N ILE A 208 -0.88 -12.82 -7.97
CA ILE A 208 -2.19 -12.22 -7.62
C ILE A 208 -2.98 -11.90 -8.89
N THR A 209 -4.28 -11.61 -8.80
CA THR A 209 -5.07 -11.20 -9.98
C THR A 209 -4.90 -9.71 -10.29
N PRO A 210 -5.18 -9.26 -11.54
CA PRO A 210 -5.19 -7.85 -11.90
C PRO A 210 -6.03 -6.99 -10.94
N LEU A 211 -7.19 -7.49 -10.52
CA LEU A 211 -8.04 -6.84 -9.53
C LEU A 211 -7.32 -6.63 -8.19
N MET A 212 -6.69 -7.67 -7.64
CA MET A 212 -5.89 -7.54 -6.40
C MET A 212 -4.72 -6.56 -6.55
N ALA A 213 -4.04 -6.56 -7.71
CA ALA A 213 -2.91 -5.68 -7.97
C ALA A 213 -3.32 -4.19 -7.94
N ILE A 214 -4.43 -3.84 -8.59
CA ILE A 214 -4.97 -2.47 -8.57
C ILE A 214 -5.39 -2.06 -7.15
N ILE A 215 -6.01 -2.96 -6.39
CA ILE A 215 -6.41 -2.71 -5.00
C ILE A 215 -5.19 -2.40 -4.10
N ARG A 216 -4.09 -3.13 -4.30
CA ARG A 216 -2.85 -3.03 -3.53
C ARG A 216 -1.94 -1.88 -3.96
N SER A 217 -2.13 -1.37 -5.17
CA SER A 217 -1.27 -0.33 -5.73
C SER A 217 -1.50 1.02 -5.05
N PRO A 218 -0.46 1.65 -4.47
CA PRO A 218 -0.57 3.01 -3.95
C PRO A 218 -0.59 4.07 -5.06
N PHE A 219 -0.24 3.69 -6.30
CA PHE A 219 -0.04 4.63 -7.41
C PHE A 219 -1.31 4.93 -8.19
N VAL A 220 -2.35 4.11 -8.03
CA VAL A 220 -3.62 4.29 -8.75
C VAL A 220 -4.59 5.01 -7.82
N THR A 221 -4.51 6.33 -7.79
CA THR A 221 -5.43 7.17 -6.99
C THR A 221 -6.87 7.12 -7.52
N GLU A 222 -7.04 6.90 -8.83
CA GLU A 222 -8.34 6.79 -9.54
C GLU A 222 -8.72 5.33 -9.83
N SER A 223 -8.54 4.46 -8.85
CA SER A 223 -8.66 3.02 -9.07
C SER A 223 -10.10 2.52 -9.07
N THR A 224 -11.09 3.33 -8.67
CA THR A 224 -12.49 2.91 -8.69
C THR A 224 -12.97 2.62 -10.11
N GLU A 225 -12.67 3.48 -11.08
CA GLU A 225 -13.06 3.30 -12.49
C GLU A 225 -12.41 2.04 -13.09
N ILE A 226 -11.11 1.82 -12.82
CA ILE A 226 -10.40 0.62 -13.28
C ILE A 226 -10.96 -0.64 -12.63
N ILE A 227 -11.33 -0.58 -11.35
CA ILE A 227 -11.93 -1.71 -10.63
C ILE A 227 -13.32 -2.02 -11.17
N GLU A 228 -14.15 -1.01 -11.39
CA GLU A 228 -15.46 -1.16 -12.01
C GLU A 228 -15.32 -1.80 -13.39
N LEU A 229 -14.41 -1.30 -14.24
CA LEU A 229 -14.13 -1.87 -15.56
C LEU A 229 -13.66 -3.34 -15.48
N LEU A 230 -12.77 -3.66 -14.53
CA LEU A 230 -12.33 -5.04 -14.31
C LEU A 230 -13.52 -5.95 -13.94
N LEU A 231 -14.40 -5.49 -13.05
CA LEU A 231 -15.59 -6.25 -12.64
C LEU A 231 -16.62 -6.37 -13.79
N GLU A 232 -16.76 -5.34 -14.62
CA GLU A 232 -17.56 -5.37 -15.86
C GLU A 232 -17.00 -6.37 -16.88
N GLN A 233 -15.68 -6.58 -16.89
CA GLN A 233 -14.99 -7.59 -17.70
C GLN A 233 -14.93 -8.99 -17.05
N ASP A 234 -15.85 -9.28 -16.12
CA ASP A 234 -15.94 -10.56 -15.41
C ASP A 234 -14.70 -10.91 -14.54
N ALA A 235 -13.98 -9.91 -14.01
CA ALA A 235 -12.98 -10.18 -12.97
C ALA A 235 -13.67 -10.73 -11.72
N ASP A 236 -13.28 -11.93 -11.29
CA ASP A 236 -13.85 -12.62 -10.14
C ASP A 236 -13.19 -12.13 -8.85
N PRO A 237 -13.90 -11.37 -7.98
CA PRO A 237 -13.35 -10.88 -6.73
C PRO A 237 -13.11 -11.98 -5.69
N CYS A 238 -13.62 -13.19 -5.93
CA CYS A 238 -13.51 -14.34 -5.04
C CYS A 238 -12.31 -15.24 -5.35
N ILE A 239 -11.59 -15.02 -6.46
CA ILE A 239 -10.30 -15.69 -6.70
C ILE A 239 -9.39 -15.39 -5.52
N ARG A 240 -8.62 -16.40 -5.11
CA ARG A 240 -7.66 -16.30 -4.02
C ARG A 240 -6.25 -16.38 -4.54
N ASP A 241 -5.38 -15.59 -3.94
CA ASP A 241 -3.94 -15.74 -4.14
C ASP A 241 -3.42 -17.00 -3.42
N SER A 242 -2.10 -17.25 -3.53
CA SER A 242 -1.46 -18.38 -2.85
C SER A 242 -1.40 -18.26 -1.32
N GLN A 243 -1.81 -17.11 -0.76
CA GLN A 243 -2.04 -16.92 0.68
C GLN A 243 -3.50 -17.19 1.10
N GLY A 244 -4.35 -17.51 0.12
CA GLY A 244 -5.76 -17.71 0.33
C GLY A 244 -6.52 -16.41 0.57
N LEU A 245 -5.97 -15.26 0.17
CA LEU A 245 -6.62 -13.94 0.28
C LEU A 245 -7.37 -13.60 -1.02
N SER A 246 -8.62 -13.16 -0.87
CA SER A 246 -9.43 -12.65 -1.98
C SER A 246 -9.21 -11.16 -2.25
N SER A 247 -9.74 -10.64 -3.37
CA SER A 247 -9.74 -9.21 -3.67
C SER A 247 -10.40 -8.40 -2.54
N PHE A 248 -11.42 -8.95 -1.89
CA PHE A 248 -12.08 -8.32 -0.75
C PHE A 248 -11.16 -8.16 0.46
N ALA A 249 -10.39 -9.19 0.82
CA ALA A 249 -9.43 -9.08 1.92
C ALA A 249 -8.26 -8.16 1.59
N HIS A 250 -7.80 -8.15 0.34
CA HIS A 250 -6.82 -7.16 -0.12
C HIS A 250 -7.35 -5.73 0.03
N ALA A 251 -8.65 -5.49 -0.21
CA ALA A 251 -9.27 -4.17 -0.04
C ALA A 251 -9.38 -3.75 1.44
N ILE A 252 -9.74 -4.68 2.34
CA ILE A 252 -9.71 -4.44 3.79
C ILE A 252 -8.28 -4.13 4.24
N TYR A 253 -7.31 -4.93 3.81
CA TYR A 253 -5.90 -4.74 4.14
C TYR A 253 -5.35 -3.40 3.63
N ALA A 254 -5.74 -3.01 2.41
CA ALA A 254 -5.40 -1.71 1.83
C ALA A 254 -6.20 -0.55 2.44
N ARG A 255 -7.22 -0.84 3.27
CA ARG A 255 -8.10 0.12 3.95
C ARG A 255 -8.86 1.03 2.98
N ARG A 256 -9.24 0.47 1.83
CA ARG A 256 -9.88 1.20 0.75
C ARG A 256 -11.40 1.07 0.82
N LYS A 257 -12.01 1.96 1.61
CA LYS A 257 -13.46 1.96 1.92
C LYS A 257 -14.32 2.05 0.65
N ASP A 258 -13.87 2.83 -0.33
CA ASP A 258 -14.43 2.97 -1.67
C ASP A 258 -14.53 1.62 -2.39
N ILE A 259 -13.43 0.88 -2.47
CA ILE A 259 -13.43 -0.44 -3.12
C ILE A 259 -14.27 -1.44 -2.34
N ILE A 260 -14.20 -1.41 -1.01
CA ILE A 260 -14.98 -2.33 -0.18
C ILE A 260 -16.47 -2.15 -0.45
N ARG A 261 -16.95 -0.91 -0.62
CA ARG A 261 -18.34 -0.63 -1.02
C ARG A 261 -18.66 -1.26 -2.38
N ILE A 262 -17.81 -1.05 -3.39
CA ILE A 262 -17.99 -1.62 -4.73
C ILE A 262 -18.05 -3.16 -4.64
N LEU A 263 -17.06 -3.79 -4.00
CA LEU A 263 -17.00 -5.24 -3.88
C LEU A 263 -18.19 -5.83 -3.13
N VAL A 264 -18.65 -5.21 -2.03
CA VAL A 264 -19.85 -5.68 -1.32
C VAL A 264 -21.07 -5.60 -2.22
N GLN A 265 -21.27 -4.49 -2.95
CA GLN A 265 -22.39 -4.34 -3.88
C GLN A 265 -22.34 -5.38 -5.00
N THR A 266 -21.17 -5.61 -5.59
CA THR A 266 -20.98 -6.63 -6.63
C THR A 266 -21.29 -8.02 -6.10
N LEU A 267 -20.76 -8.38 -4.93
CA LEU A 267 -20.93 -9.71 -4.33
C LEU A 267 -22.39 -9.98 -3.90
N LEU A 268 -23.06 -8.96 -3.37
CA LEU A 268 -24.50 -8.98 -3.06
C LEU A 268 -25.35 -9.14 -4.33
N SER A 269 -24.97 -8.46 -5.42
CA SER A 269 -25.65 -8.60 -6.71
C SER A 269 -25.50 -10.03 -7.26
N TYR A 270 -24.32 -10.63 -7.10
CA TYR A 270 -24.06 -12.00 -7.50
C TYR A 270 -24.89 -13.00 -6.67
N GLU A 271 -24.94 -12.84 -5.35
CA GLU A 271 -25.78 -13.68 -4.47
C GLU A 271 -27.25 -13.62 -4.87
N ARG A 272 -27.80 -12.41 -5.08
CA ARG A 272 -29.21 -12.21 -5.49
C ARG A 272 -29.53 -12.75 -6.88
N SER A 273 -28.57 -12.70 -7.80
CA SER A 273 -28.77 -13.19 -9.17
C SER A 273 -28.93 -14.71 -9.24
N GLY A 274 -28.58 -15.45 -8.18
CA GLY A 274 -28.53 -16.91 -8.20
C GLY A 274 -27.50 -17.46 -9.19
N SER A 275 -26.67 -16.58 -9.79
CA SER A 275 -25.57 -16.99 -10.63
C SER A 275 -24.66 -17.86 -9.76
N PRO A 276 -24.19 -19.02 -10.27
CA PRO A 276 -23.29 -19.88 -9.52
C PRO A 276 -21.96 -19.14 -9.38
N THR A 277 -21.89 -18.24 -8.41
CA THR A 277 -20.65 -17.81 -7.78
C THR A 277 -20.03 -19.10 -7.30
N GLY A 278 -19.15 -19.70 -8.11
CA GLY A 278 -18.74 -21.08 -7.88
C GLY A 278 -18.16 -21.18 -6.47
N ASN A 279 -18.91 -21.77 -5.54
CA ASN A 279 -18.65 -21.73 -4.09
C ASN A 279 -18.39 -20.34 -3.46
N ALA A 280 -18.65 -19.23 -4.16
CA ALA A 280 -18.29 -17.89 -3.69
C ALA A 280 -19.27 -17.31 -2.66
N SER A 281 -20.45 -17.93 -2.46
CA SER A 281 -21.27 -17.69 -1.27
C SER A 281 -20.76 -18.39 0.00
N LEU A 282 -19.77 -19.31 -0.11
CA LEU A 282 -19.53 -20.28 0.98
C LEU A 282 -18.08 -20.45 1.45
N ASN A 283 -17.12 -19.67 0.94
CA ASN A 283 -15.79 -19.63 1.53
C ASN A 283 -15.22 -18.24 1.32
N LEU A 284 -15.43 -17.36 2.29
CA LEU A 284 -14.48 -16.27 2.52
C LEU A 284 -13.24 -16.84 3.20
N ASP A 285 -12.15 -16.09 3.09
CA ASP A 285 -10.79 -16.43 3.49
C ASP A 285 -10.72 -17.19 4.81
N THR A 286 -10.78 -18.53 4.75
CA THR A 286 -10.64 -19.38 5.93
C THR A 286 -9.26 -19.24 6.57
N THR A 287 -8.28 -18.71 5.82
CA THR A 287 -6.93 -18.40 6.28
C THR A 287 -6.79 -17.03 6.93
N TRP A 288 -7.62 -16.05 6.56
CA TRP A 288 -7.59 -14.72 7.16
C TRP A 288 -8.75 -14.56 8.13
N THR A 289 -9.98 -14.49 7.67
CA THR A 289 -11.13 -14.36 8.56
C THR A 289 -11.40 -15.66 9.33
N GLY A 290 -11.07 -16.83 8.77
CA GLY A 290 -11.53 -18.09 9.37
C GLY A 290 -13.07 -18.24 9.33
N ALA A 291 -13.78 -17.28 8.71
CA ALA A 291 -15.21 -17.35 8.48
C ALA A 291 -15.43 -18.16 7.22
N LYS A 292 -16.22 -19.22 7.32
CA LYS A 292 -16.65 -19.95 6.14
C LYS A 292 -17.61 -19.10 5.31
N HIS A 293 -18.47 -18.28 5.92
CA HIS A 293 -19.48 -17.52 5.18
C HIS A 293 -19.56 -16.12 5.79
N LEU A 294 -19.58 -15.05 4.98
CA LEU A 294 -20.02 -13.71 5.41
C LEU A 294 -21.34 -13.48 4.69
N ARG A 295 -22.36 -12.99 5.41
CA ARG A 295 -23.57 -12.50 4.75
C ARG A 295 -23.28 -11.10 4.22
N TRP A 296 -23.35 -10.93 2.89
CA TRP A 296 -23.03 -9.65 2.26
C TRP A 296 -24.00 -8.55 2.70
N GLU A 297 -25.25 -8.90 3.05
CA GLU A 297 -26.22 -7.98 3.65
C GLU A 297 -25.77 -7.45 5.02
N ALA A 298 -25.12 -8.28 5.84
CA ALA A 298 -24.61 -7.83 7.14
C ALA A 298 -23.41 -6.89 6.95
N ALA A 299 -22.56 -7.17 5.96
CA ALA A 299 -21.48 -6.26 5.57
C ALA A 299 -22.04 -4.92 5.04
N GLU A 300 -23.03 -4.96 4.17
CA GLU A 300 -23.74 -3.78 3.66
C GLU A 300 -24.38 -2.96 4.79
N ALA A 301 -25.05 -3.63 5.74
CA ALA A 301 -25.65 -2.98 6.90
C ALA A 301 -24.60 -2.26 7.76
N ILE A 302 -23.43 -2.88 8.00
CA ILE A 302 -22.32 -2.25 8.72
C ILE A 302 -21.80 -1.02 7.95
N ILE A 303 -21.61 -1.15 6.64
CA ILE A 303 -21.08 -0.12 5.76
C ILE A 303 -22.02 1.10 5.64
N ASN A 304 -23.33 0.85 5.71
CA ASN A 304 -24.38 1.87 5.62
C ASN A 304 -24.90 2.32 6.99
N ASN A 305 -24.36 1.79 8.09
CA ASN A 305 -24.80 2.05 9.46
C ASN A 305 -26.29 1.72 9.72
N ASP A 306 -26.78 0.65 9.10
CA ASP A 306 -28.14 0.12 9.27
C ASP A 306 -28.19 -0.87 10.46
N MET A 307 -28.24 -0.32 11.66
CA MET A 307 -28.29 -1.09 12.90
C MET A 307 -29.54 -1.98 13.05
N PRO A 308 -30.76 -1.59 12.63
CA PRO A 308 -31.91 -2.50 12.63
C PRO A 308 -31.65 -3.77 11.83
N THR A 309 -31.14 -3.65 10.60
CA THR A 309 -30.81 -4.81 9.76
C THR A 309 -29.71 -5.66 10.39
N LEU A 310 -28.64 -5.03 10.91
CA LEU A 310 -27.57 -5.76 11.59
C LEU A 310 -28.09 -6.50 12.84
N THR A 311 -28.95 -5.87 13.65
CA THR A 311 -29.52 -6.47 14.86
C THR A 311 -30.45 -7.63 14.53
N ASN A 312 -31.23 -7.53 13.46
CA ASN A 312 -32.03 -8.65 12.96
C ASN A 312 -31.14 -9.84 12.58
N PHE A 313 -29.99 -9.60 11.95
CA PHE A 313 -29.03 -10.66 11.66
C PHE A 313 -28.37 -11.26 12.90
N LEU A 314 -28.05 -10.44 13.91
CA LEU A 314 -27.44 -10.92 15.16
C LEU A 314 -28.44 -11.69 16.05
N SER A 315 -29.73 -11.37 15.99
CA SER A 315 -30.78 -12.06 16.76
C SER A 315 -31.22 -13.40 16.16
N ASP A 316 -30.91 -13.66 14.88
CA ASP A 316 -31.18 -14.95 14.23
C ASP A 316 -30.35 -16.07 14.87
N ALA A 317 -30.99 -16.88 15.72
CA ALA A 317 -30.39 -18.02 16.39
C ALA A 317 -29.82 -19.07 15.41
N SER A 318 -30.38 -19.15 14.19
CA SER A 318 -29.86 -20.05 13.15
C SER A 318 -28.52 -19.57 12.58
N ALA A 319 -28.22 -18.27 12.72
CA ALA A 319 -26.97 -17.64 12.31
C ALA A 319 -25.85 -17.71 13.37
N HIS A 320 -26.10 -18.32 14.55
CA HIS A 320 -25.11 -18.51 15.63
C HIS A 320 -23.88 -19.36 15.24
N ASN A 321 -23.91 -20.01 14.08
CA ASN A 321 -22.75 -20.71 13.55
C ASN A 321 -21.77 -19.72 12.95
N THR A 322 -20.68 -19.36 13.64
CA THR A 322 -19.33 -18.92 13.15
C THR A 322 -19.18 -17.97 11.93
N ILE A 323 -20.26 -17.53 11.32
CA ILE A 323 -20.41 -16.95 9.97
C ILE A 323 -20.34 -15.43 10.07
N LEU A 324 -21.05 -14.84 11.04
CA LEU A 324 -20.97 -13.40 11.33
C LEU A 324 -19.64 -12.94 11.98
N HIS A 325 -18.77 -13.87 12.38
CA HIS A 325 -17.89 -13.60 13.53
C HIS A 325 -16.58 -12.89 13.24
N THR A 326 -16.01 -12.92 12.03
CA THR A 326 -14.62 -12.47 11.85
C THR A 326 -14.38 -11.41 10.80
N ALA A 327 -15.28 -11.19 9.83
CA ALA A 327 -15.14 -10.07 8.89
C ALA A 327 -15.96 -8.83 9.30
N CYS A 328 -17.08 -9.02 10.00
CA CYS A 328 -17.97 -7.93 10.41
C CYS A 328 -17.32 -6.94 11.37
N LEU A 329 -16.63 -7.42 12.41
CA LEU A 329 -15.97 -6.53 13.37
C LEU A 329 -14.84 -5.70 12.72
N PRO A 330 -13.96 -6.28 11.89
CA PRO A 330 -13.04 -5.50 11.06
C PRO A 330 -13.74 -4.46 10.18
N LEU A 331 -14.81 -4.83 9.48
CA LEU A 331 -15.55 -3.86 8.67
C LEU A 331 -16.13 -2.72 9.52
N ALA A 332 -16.71 -3.02 10.68
CA ALA A 332 -17.25 -2.01 11.58
C ALA A 332 -16.16 -1.03 12.05
N ILE A 333 -14.98 -1.56 12.39
CA ILE A 333 -13.81 -0.75 12.76
C ILE A 333 -13.34 0.11 11.59
N LEU A 334 -13.18 -0.48 10.41
CA LEU A 334 -12.69 0.23 9.24
C LEU A 334 -13.64 1.34 8.81
N PHE A 335 -14.95 1.12 8.91
CA PHE A 335 -15.98 2.10 8.59
C PHE A 335 -16.31 3.07 9.73
N ASP A 336 -15.59 2.98 10.85
CA ASP A 336 -15.79 3.83 12.02
C ASP A 336 -17.22 3.75 12.59
N ASN A 337 -17.82 2.56 12.50
CA ASN A 337 -19.19 2.30 12.93
C ASN A 337 -19.20 1.78 14.38
N MET A 338 -19.09 2.70 15.34
CA MET A 338 -19.09 2.38 16.77
C MET A 338 -20.34 1.61 17.24
N PRO A 339 -21.58 1.96 16.84
CA PRO A 339 -22.75 1.18 17.20
C PRO A 339 -22.67 -0.28 16.75
N ALA A 340 -22.17 -0.53 15.52
CA ALA A 340 -21.96 -1.89 15.04
C ALA A 340 -20.88 -2.61 15.83
N VAL A 341 -19.77 -1.95 16.18
CA VAL A 341 -18.72 -2.53 17.05
C VAL A 341 -19.32 -2.95 18.38
N GLN A 342 -20.06 -2.07 19.07
CA GLN A 342 -20.70 -2.38 20.35
C GLN A 342 -21.68 -3.55 20.24
N ALA A 343 -22.53 -3.57 19.22
CA ALA A 343 -23.48 -4.67 19.00
C ALA A 343 -22.76 -6.01 18.73
N LEU A 344 -21.72 -6.00 17.90
CA LEU A 344 -20.91 -7.18 17.58
C LEU A 344 -20.17 -7.72 18.81
N LEU A 345 -19.62 -6.84 19.65
CA LEU A 345 -18.96 -7.23 20.88
C LEU A 345 -19.98 -7.73 21.93
N ALA A 346 -21.15 -7.07 22.06
CA ALA A 346 -22.23 -7.51 22.96
C ALA A 346 -22.78 -8.88 22.55
N TYR A 347 -22.76 -9.19 21.25
CA TYR A 347 -23.05 -10.52 20.73
C TYR A 347 -21.97 -11.57 21.08
N GLY A 348 -20.83 -11.17 21.64
CA GLY A 348 -19.76 -12.05 22.09
C GLY A 348 -18.65 -12.28 21.05
N ILE A 349 -18.54 -11.42 20.02
CA ILE A 349 -17.38 -11.47 19.11
C ILE A 349 -16.14 -11.04 19.89
N ASN A 350 -15.14 -11.92 19.96
CA ASN A 350 -13.90 -11.62 20.65
C ASN A 350 -12.99 -10.73 19.76
N PRO A 351 -12.65 -9.50 20.18
CA PRO A 351 -11.86 -8.56 19.38
C PRO A 351 -10.37 -8.93 19.25
N PHE A 352 -9.91 -9.89 20.04
CA PHE A 352 -8.54 -10.41 20.08
C PHE A 352 -8.39 -11.77 19.40
N LYS A 353 -9.50 -12.38 18.93
CA LYS A 353 -9.45 -13.65 18.23
C LYS A 353 -8.71 -13.40 16.92
N LEU A 354 -7.47 -13.88 16.88
CA LEU A 354 -6.63 -13.81 15.69
C LEU A 354 -7.38 -14.37 14.49
N PHE A 355 -7.20 -13.67 13.38
CA PHE A 355 -7.30 -14.25 12.06
C PHE A 355 -6.44 -15.53 12.03
N ARG A 356 -7.08 -16.70 12.19
CA ARG A 356 -6.39 -17.98 12.47
C ARG A 356 -5.47 -18.33 11.31
N ARG A 357 -4.22 -18.72 11.62
CA ARG A 357 -3.27 -19.48 10.78
C ARG A 357 -2.47 -18.74 9.70
N SER A 358 -2.09 -17.47 9.89
CA SER A 358 -0.81 -17.06 9.30
C SER A 358 0.28 -17.14 10.36
N PRO A 359 1.37 -17.91 10.17
CA PRO A 359 2.57 -17.70 10.98
C PRO A 359 2.92 -16.23 10.93
N ALA A 360 3.35 -15.69 12.07
CA ALA A 360 3.64 -14.27 12.28
C ALA A 360 4.63 -13.77 11.22
N HIS A 361 4.12 -13.29 10.10
CA HIS A 361 4.93 -12.64 9.10
C HIS A 361 4.94 -11.15 9.48
N PRO A 362 6.11 -10.54 9.73
CA PRO A 362 6.21 -9.15 10.20
C PRO A 362 5.62 -8.13 9.23
N SER A 363 5.34 -8.51 7.98
CA SER A 363 4.64 -7.67 7.00
C SER A 363 3.11 -7.70 7.10
N ARG A 364 2.49 -8.41 8.06
CA ARG A 364 1.03 -8.47 8.24
C ARG A 364 0.62 -7.66 9.49
N PRO A 365 0.46 -6.33 9.40
CA PRO A 365 0.12 -5.47 10.54
C PRO A 365 -1.24 -5.77 11.18
N PHE A 366 -2.18 -6.38 10.44
CA PHE A 366 -3.54 -6.62 10.90
C PHE A 366 -3.75 -8.09 11.25
N THR A 367 -3.39 -8.46 12.47
CA THR A 367 -3.55 -9.84 12.96
C THR A 367 -4.84 -10.01 13.78
N SER A 368 -5.46 -8.91 14.22
CA SER A 368 -6.71 -8.90 14.97
C SER A 368 -7.56 -7.65 14.70
N PRO A 369 -8.87 -7.68 14.98
CA PRO A 369 -9.69 -6.48 15.03
C PRO A 369 -9.07 -5.37 15.90
N MET A 370 -8.53 -5.70 17.08
CA MET A 370 -7.88 -4.73 17.97
C MET A 370 -6.70 -4.01 17.29
N SER A 371 -5.83 -4.75 16.58
CA SER A 371 -4.74 -4.13 15.84
C SER A 371 -5.22 -3.14 14.79
N MET A 372 -6.37 -3.42 14.17
CA MET A 372 -6.95 -2.52 13.19
C MET A 372 -7.56 -1.28 13.85
N ALA A 373 -8.20 -1.41 15.02
CA ALA A 373 -8.75 -0.28 15.77
C ALA A 373 -7.65 0.71 16.20
N ILE A 374 -6.54 0.17 16.71
CA ILE A 374 -5.33 0.96 17.01
C ILE A 374 -4.83 1.65 15.74
N TYR A 375 -4.77 0.92 14.62
CA TYR A 375 -4.28 1.49 13.38
C TYR A 375 -5.19 2.59 12.82
N THR A 376 -6.50 2.48 13.02
CA THR A 376 -7.45 3.52 12.63
C THR A 376 -7.38 4.77 13.51
N GLN A 377 -6.54 4.79 14.54
CA GLN A 377 -6.38 5.90 15.48
C GLN A 377 -7.71 6.32 16.13
N ASN A 378 -8.59 5.35 16.40
CA ASN A 378 -9.83 5.59 17.10
C ASN A 378 -9.72 5.13 18.55
N LEU A 379 -9.36 6.06 19.44
CA LEU A 379 -9.23 5.80 20.88
C LEU A 379 -10.53 5.28 21.52
N PRO A 380 -11.72 5.88 21.31
CA PRO A 380 -12.99 5.32 21.81
C PRO A 380 -13.22 3.84 21.44
N MET A 381 -12.78 3.44 20.25
CA MET A 381 -12.97 2.09 19.74
C MET A 381 -12.02 1.11 20.43
N VAL A 382 -10.76 1.52 20.60
CA VAL A 382 -9.77 0.77 21.39
C VAL A 382 -10.25 0.63 22.84
N GLN A 383 -10.74 1.70 23.46
CA GLN A 383 -11.31 1.69 24.81
C GLN A 383 -12.45 0.67 24.93
N THR A 384 -13.44 0.76 24.04
CA THR A 384 -14.60 -0.14 24.03
C THR A 384 -14.18 -1.60 23.89
N MET A 385 -13.26 -1.90 22.97
CA MET A 385 -12.78 -3.26 22.73
C MET A 385 -11.93 -3.81 23.89
N LEU A 386 -11.16 -2.94 24.55
CA LEU A 386 -10.30 -3.33 25.67
C LEU A 386 -11.13 -3.67 26.92
N PHE A 387 -12.06 -2.80 27.31
CA PHE A 387 -12.84 -2.96 28.54
C PHE A 387 -13.82 -4.14 28.50
N GLN A 388 -14.36 -4.46 27.33
CA GLN A 388 -15.34 -5.52 27.21
C GLN A 388 -14.77 -6.94 27.43
N ASP A 389 -13.47 -7.17 27.20
CA ASP A 389 -12.85 -8.48 27.45
C ASP A 389 -12.28 -8.59 28.88
N PHE A 390 -11.93 -7.48 29.53
CA PHE A 390 -11.46 -7.47 30.93
C PHE A 390 -12.48 -8.05 31.91
N GLU A 391 -13.77 -7.82 31.66
CA GLU A 391 -14.85 -8.40 32.49
C GLU A 391 -14.89 -9.94 32.41
N THR A 392 -14.29 -10.55 31.39
CA THR A 392 -14.51 -11.98 31.09
C THR A 392 -13.30 -12.89 31.30
N SER A 393 -12.07 -12.37 31.50
CA SER A 393 -10.89 -13.26 31.57
C SER A 393 -9.58 -12.66 32.13
N GLU A 394 -9.16 -13.06 33.35
CA GLU A 394 -7.82 -12.79 33.91
C GLU A 394 -6.65 -13.46 33.14
N ARG A 395 -6.83 -14.67 32.59
CA ARG A 395 -5.71 -15.42 31.97
C ARG A 395 -5.33 -14.96 30.56
N ARG A 396 -6.24 -14.33 29.83
CA ARG A 396 -6.01 -13.95 28.43
C ARG A 396 -5.16 -12.69 28.24
N GLY A 397 -5.02 -11.84 29.27
CA GLY A 397 -4.21 -10.61 29.19
C GLY A 397 -2.80 -10.82 28.63
N ARG A 398 -2.11 -11.92 29.01
CA ARG A 398 -0.73 -12.21 28.54
C ARG A 398 -0.62 -12.48 27.04
N ILE A 399 -1.64 -13.10 26.43
CA ILE A 399 -1.66 -13.36 24.98
C ILE A 399 -1.97 -12.07 24.23
N TRP A 400 -2.71 -11.13 24.84
CA TRP A 400 -3.07 -9.87 24.21
C TRP A 400 -1.88 -8.94 24.06
N TYR A 401 -1.03 -8.83 25.08
CA TYR A 401 0.19 -8.01 25.00
C TYR A 401 1.09 -8.48 23.86
N ALA A 402 1.20 -9.80 23.67
CA ALA A 402 1.96 -10.35 22.56
C ALA A 402 1.53 -9.84 21.19
N GLN A 403 0.21 -9.71 21.01
CA GLN A 403 -0.42 -9.33 19.75
C GLN A 403 -0.42 -7.81 19.56
N LEU A 404 -0.74 -7.08 20.63
CA LEU A 404 -0.74 -5.61 20.63
C LEU A 404 0.64 -5.08 20.23
N PHE A 405 1.71 -5.58 20.86
CA PHE A 405 3.09 -5.24 20.54
C PHE A 405 3.52 -5.68 19.14
N ALA A 406 3.11 -6.87 18.69
CA ALA A 406 3.41 -7.33 17.34
C ALA A 406 2.70 -6.51 16.25
N SER A 407 1.59 -5.87 16.60
CA SER A 407 0.75 -5.14 15.65
C SER A 407 1.03 -3.65 15.54
N MET A 408 1.82 -3.08 16.47
CA MET A 408 2.10 -1.65 16.51
C MET A 408 3.51 -1.36 15.98
N PRO A 409 3.63 -0.75 14.78
CA PRO A 409 4.91 -0.20 14.35
C PRO A 409 5.44 0.76 15.40
N SER A 410 6.73 0.66 15.73
CA SER A 410 7.43 1.63 16.60
C SER A 410 7.30 3.08 16.10
N THR A 411 7.01 3.26 14.82
CA THR A 411 6.77 4.54 14.15
C THR A 411 5.38 5.14 14.39
N TYR A 412 4.52 4.51 15.20
CA TYR A 412 3.16 5.03 15.44
C TYR A 412 3.19 6.40 16.15
N PRO A 413 2.61 7.46 15.55
CA PRO A 413 2.72 8.82 16.07
C PRO A 413 1.71 9.14 17.17
N ASP A 414 0.61 8.39 17.28
CA ASP A 414 -0.46 8.69 18.23
C ASP A 414 -0.03 8.35 19.66
N THR A 415 0.18 9.38 20.47
CA THR A 415 0.58 9.24 21.88
C THR A 415 -0.59 8.87 22.77
N GLU A 416 -1.82 9.27 22.44
CA GLU A 416 -2.98 9.10 23.33
C GLU A 416 -3.43 7.64 23.41
N ILE A 417 -3.52 6.97 22.26
CA ILE A 417 -3.84 5.53 22.22
C ILE A 417 -2.76 4.71 22.94
N MET A 418 -1.50 5.11 22.76
CA MET A 418 -0.37 4.42 23.36
C MET A 418 -0.33 4.62 24.88
N ASP A 419 -0.56 5.83 25.35
CA ASP A 419 -0.67 6.14 26.78
C ASP A 419 -1.84 5.37 27.39
N PHE A 420 -3.01 5.39 26.74
CA PHE A 420 -4.18 4.63 27.17
C PHE A 420 -3.87 3.13 27.26
N ILE A 421 -3.23 2.57 26.23
CA ILE A 421 -2.80 1.16 26.23
C ILE A 421 -1.87 0.89 27.42
N LEU A 422 -0.81 1.70 27.58
CA LEU A 422 0.17 1.50 28.64
C LEU A 422 -0.44 1.64 30.04
N ASP A 423 -1.45 2.48 30.21
CA ASP A 423 -2.19 2.63 31.47
C ASP A 423 -3.01 1.41 31.85
N ASN A 424 -3.41 0.60 30.86
CA ASN A 424 -4.29 -0.55 31.06
C ASN A 424 -3.56 -1.89 30.87
N VAL A 425 -2.24 -1.86 30.67
CA VAL A 425 -1.38 -3.03 30.47
C VAL A 425 -0.46 -3.21 31.69
N PRO A 426 -0.26 -4.44 32.21
CA PRO A 426 0.84 -4.82 33.09
C PRO A 426 2.19 -4.43 32.47
N LEU A 427 2.70 -3.27 32.91
CA LEU A 427 3.89 -2.63 32.34
C LEU A 427 5.13 -3.53 32.43
N VAL A 428 5.23 -4.38 33.45
CA VAL A 428 6.35 -5.31 33.64
C VAL A 428 6.42 -6.34 32.51
N GLU A 429 5.30 -6.98 32.18
CA GLU A 429 5.22 -7.96 31.09
C GLU A 429 5.40 -7.31 29.72
N ALA A 430 4.82 -6.12 29.52
CA ALA A 430 5.04 -5.31 28.33
C ALA A 430 6.53 -5.01 28.14
N PHE A 431 7.20 -4.59 29.21
CA PHE A 431 8.60 -4.19 29.16
C PHE A 431 9.55 -5.37 28.91
N ASP A 432 9.38 -6.49 29.62
CA ASP A 432 10.15 -7.71 29.41
C ASP A 432 9.98 -8.26 27.97
N ARG A 433 8.80 -8.08 27.37
CA ARG A 433 8.58 -8.44 25.96
C ARG A 433 9.26 -7.49 25.00
N SER A 434 9.19 -6.17 25.21
CA SER A 434 9.90 -5.19 24.38
C SER A 434 11.42 -5.43 24.40
N ILE A 435 11.98 -5.83 25.56
CA ILE A 435 13.38 -6.26 25.69
C ILE A 435 13.67 -7.49 24.82
N ARG A 436 12.80 -8.52 24.85
CA ARG A 436 12.97 -9.72 24.00
C ARG A 436 12.90 -9.44 22.50
N CYS A 437 12.12 -8.44 22.10
CA CYS A 437 11.99 -8.02 20.70
C CYS A 437 13.04 -6.96 20.30
N GLU A 438 13.88 -6.52 21.24
CA GLU A 438 14.85 -5.43 21.03
C GLU A 438 14.23 -4.13 20.48
N ASP A 439 12.96 -3.86 20.82
CA ASP A 439 12.25 -2.66 20.33
C ASP A 439 12.55 -1.45 21.21
N THR A 440 13.56 -0.69 20.78
CA THR A 440 14.11 0.46 21.54
C THR A 440 13.09 1.58 21.76
N VAL A 441 12.16 1.78 20.82
CA VAL A 441 11.14 2.83 20.90
C VAL A 441 10.11 2.48 21.96
N TRP A 442 9.65 1.23 21.96
CA TRP A 442 8.72 0.75 22.97
C TRP A 442 9.33 0.72 24.36
N ILE A 443 10.58 0.25 24.47
CA ILE A 443 11.36 0.30 25.71
C ILE A 443 11.40 1.74 26.25
N HIS A 444 11.74 2.72 25.41
CA HIS A 444 11.73 4.13 25.79
C HIS A 444 10.36 4.59 26.30
N ARG A 445 9.29 4.36 25.53
CA ARG A 445 7.93 4.80 25.90
C ARG A 445 7.42 4.17 27.19
N ILE A 446 7.62 2.86 27.36
CA ILE A 446 7.23 2.14 28.58
C ILE A 446 7.97 2.70 29.79
N VAL A 447 9.26 2.98 29.64
CA VAL A 447 10.06 3.58 30.73
C VAL A 447 9.53 4.95 31.12
N ILE A 448 9.32 5.84 30.15
CA ILE A 448 8.79 7.19 30.40
C ILE A 448 7.42 7.12 31.07
N ARG A 449 6.51 6.27 30.56
CA ARG A 449 5.18 6.12 31.15
C ARG A 449 5.24 5.57 32.57
N THR A 450 6.08 4.55 32.81
CA THR A 450 6.25 3.96 34.14
C THR A 450 6.76 4.99 35.14
N VAL A 451 7.77 5.79 34.75
CA VAL A 451 8.27 6.89 35.58
C VAL A 451 7.16 7.92 35.83
N SER A 452 6.38 8.30 34.82
CA SER A 452 5.25 9.22 34.97
C SER A 452 4.23 8.73 36.01
N LEU A 453 3.83 7.45 35.93
CA LEU A 453 2.89 6.84 36.86
C LEU A 453 3.47 6.75 38.27
N LEU A 454 4.76 6.41 38.40
CA LEU A 454 5.48 6.37 39.68
C LEU A 454 5.73 7.77 40.27
N LEU A 455 5.65 8.85 39.50
CA LEU A 455 5.73 10.23 40.01
C LEU A 455 4.35 10.81 40.34
N THR A 456 3.29 10.30 39.74
CA THR A 456 1.93 10.79 39.99
C THR A 456 1.53 10.46 41.44
N PRO A 457 1.16 11.45 42.27
CA PRO A 457 0.71 11.18 43.63
C PRO A 457 -0.52 10.28 43.58
N SER A 458 -0.48 9.17 44.31
CA SER A 458 -1.62 8.27 44.48
C SER A 458 -1.87 8.14 45.97
N ASP A 459 -3.13 8.20 46.37
CA ASP A 459 -3.56 7.95 47.75
C ASP A 459 -3.34 6.49 48.15
N ASP A 460 -3.05 5.63 47.17
CA ASP A 460 -2.81 4.22 47.34
C ASP A 460 -1.39 3.97 47.88
N GLN A 461 -1.24 3.97 49.21
CA GLN A 461 -0.02 3.58 49.93
C GLN A 461 0.23 2.05 49.92
N THR A 462 -0.33 1.33 48.95
CA THR A 462 -0.28 -0.14 48.92
C THR A 462 1.03 -0.67 48.37
N GLY A 463 1.44 -1.84 48.86
CA GLY A 463 2.65 -2.54 48.42
C GLY A 463 2.70 -2.87 46.91
N ALA A 464 1.58 -2.76 46.20
CA ALA A 464 1.52 -2.94 44.74
C ALA A 464 2.39 -1.94 43.98
N ARG A 465 2.42 -0.66 44.41
CA ARG A 465 3.27 0.37 43.80
C ARG A 465 4.75 0.09 44.02
N ASN A 466 5.12 -0.35 45.23
CA ASN A 466 6.49 -0.71 45.56
C ASN A 466 6.95 -1.96 44.78
N MET A 467 6.10 -2.98 44.64
CA MET A 467 6.38 -4.16 43.81
C MET A 467 6.54 -3.79 42.33
N ALA A 468 5.70 -2.89 41.81
CA ALA A 468 5.81 -2.39 40.44
C ALA A 468 7.11 -1.59 40.23
N ALA A 469 7.49 -0.74 41.18
CA ALA A 469 8.74 0.01 41.15
C ALA A 469 9.97 -0.91 41.18
N GLU A 470 9.97 -1.94 42.03
CA GLU A 470 11.06 -2.92 42.11
C GLU A 470 11.18 -3.74 40.82
N ALA A 471 10.06 -4.24 40.29
CA ALA A 471 10.03 -4.96 39.02
C ALA A 471 10.52 -4.08 37.86
N PHE A 472 10.10 -2.81 37.84
CA PHE A 472 10.58 -1.82 36.88
C PHE A 472 12.09 -1.58 36.99
N ALA A 473 12.62 -1.38 38.19
CA ALA A 473 14.04 -1.12 38.40
C ALA A 473 14.92 -2.27 37.87
N ASN A 474 14.51 -3.52 38.12
CA ASN A 474 15.21 -4.71 37.62
C ASN A 474 15.20 -4.80 36.08
N LEU A 475 14.05 -4.55 35.46
CA LEU A 475 13.94 -4.57 34.00
C LEU A 475 14.64 -3.38 33.34
N PHE A 476 14.63 -2.21 33.99
CA PHE A 476 15.28 -1.01 33.50
C PHE A 476 16.80 -1.18 33.50
N ASP A 477 17.37 -1.72 34.58
CA ASP A 477 18.81 -2.04 34.63
C ASP A 477 19.18 -3.05 33.53
N ARG A 478 18.35 -4.06 33.29
CA ARG A 478 18.55 -5.01 32.20
C ARG A 478 18.53 -4.32 30.82
N ALA A 479 17.52 -3.51 30.51
CA ALA A 479 17.43 -2.80 29.23
C ALA A 479 18.59 -1.83 29.01
N TRP A 480 18.99 -1.11 30.08
CA TRP A 480 20.11 -0.18 30.07
C TRP A 480 21.45 -0.87 29.78
N ASN A 481 21.70 -2.00 30.45
CA ASN A 481 22.94 -2.76 30.30
C ASN A 481 23.01 -3.45 28.92
N LEU A 482 21.87 -3.84 28.33
CA LEU A 482 21.78 -4.36 26.96
C LEU A 482 21.92 -3.26 25.88
N LYS A 483 22.03 -1.99 26.25
CA LYS A 483 22.08 -0.84 25.32
C LYS A 483 20.85 -0.74 24.40
N LEU A 484 19.69 -1.18 24.89
CA LEU A 484 18.42 -1.14 24.13
C LEU A 484 17.72 0.23 24.21
N CYS A 485 18.32 1.22 24.86
CA CYS A 485 17.81 2.58 24.95
C CYS A 485 18.84 3.57 24.39
N GLU A 486 18.36 4.65 23.75
CA GLU A 486 19.18 5.84 23.52
C GLU A 486 19.49 6.49 24.88
N LYS A 487 20.59 6.06 25.51
CA LYS A 487 20.95 6.39 26.89
C LYS A 487 20.82 7.88 27.20
N ARG A 488 21.34 8.73 26.32
CA ARG A 488 21.28 10.19 26.49
C ARG A 488 19.85 10.72 26.42
N ARG A 489 19.10 10.40 25.36
CA ARG A 489 17.74 10.93 25.17
C ARG A 489 16.82 10.49 26.30
N LEU A 490 16.83 9.19 26.62
CA LEU A 490 16.04 8.63 27.70
C LEU A 490 16.43 9.22 29.06
N ALA A 491 17.73 9.39 29.32
CA ALA A 491 18.20 9.98 30.57
C ALA A 491 17.78 11.45 30.74
N VAL A 492 17.92 12.27 29.69
CA VAL A 492 17.49 13.68 29.71
C VAL A 492 16.00 13.78 30.04
N GLU A 493 15.18 12.92 29.43
CA GLU A 493 13.74 12.94 29.63
C GLU A 493 13.33 12.48 31.03
N ILE A 494 13.91 11.38 31.54
CA ILE A 494 13.66 10.91 32.93
C ILE A 494 14.08 11.98 33.95
N VAL A 495 15.28 12.55 33.81
CA VAL A 495 15.77 13.60 34.71
C VAL A 495 14.84 14.81 34.68
N GLY A 496 14.49 15.29 33.49
CA GLY A 496 13.57 16.41 33.33
C GLY A 496 12.14 16.15 33.82
N MET A 497 11.66 14.90 33.84
CA MET A 497 10.36 14.55 34.44
C MET A 497 10.40 14.65 35.96
N VAL A 498 11.42 14.06 36.58
CA VAL A 498 11.56 14.07 38.04
C VAL A 498 11.77 15.50 38.55
N GLU A 499 12.66 16.27 37.92
CA GLU A 499 12.93 17.68 38.28
C GLU A 499 11.67 18.56 38.18
N ARG A 500 10.78 18.31 37.21
CA ARG A 500 9.52 19.06 37.06
C ARG A 500 8.45 18.65 38.05
N SER A 501 8.43 17.38 38.46
CA SER A 501 7.34 16.81 39.26
C SER A 501 7.41 17.16 40.75
N THR A 502 8.57 17.59 41.26
CA THR A 502 8.78 17.78 42.70
C THR A 502 9.77 18.89 43.02
N GLU A 503 9.55 19.62 44.12
CA GLU A 503 10.58 20.49 44.74
C GLU A 503 11.75 19.69 45.39
N ARG A 504 11.75 18.35 45.31
CA ARG A 504 12.72 17.48 45.97
C ARG A 504 13.81 17.02 45.00
N ASP A 505 15.00 16.79 45.54
CA ASP A 505 16.20 16.35 44.81
C ASP A 505 15.95 14.99 44.11
N PHE A 506 16.34 14.89 42.83
CA PHE A 506 16.24 13.70 41.98
C PHE A 506 16.74 12.44 42.69
N THR A 507 17.86 12.59 43.41
CA THR A 507 18.55 11.50 44.11
C THR A 507 17.66 10.90 45.22
N PHE A 508 16.84 11.74 45.87
CA PHE A 508 15.92 11.33 46.92
C PHE A 508 14.74 10.53 46.39
N ILE A 509 14.20 10.88 45.21
CA ILE A 509 13.05 10.19 44.60
C ILE A 509 13.48 8.90 43.92
N ALA A 510 14.66 8.91 43.29
CA ALA A 510 15.17 7.74 42.61
C ALA A 510 15.59 6.63 43.57
N CYS A 511 16.26 6.98 44.69
CA CYS A 511 16.75 6.01 45.68
C CYS A 511 15.80 5.76 46.85
N GLY A 512 14.92 6.73 47.19
CA GLY A 512 14.10 6.73 48.40
C GLY A 512 12.84 5.84 48.36
N GLY A 513 12.75 4.91 47.41
CA GLY A 513 11.67 3.93 47.31
C GLY A 513 10.61 4.22 46.24
N THR A 514 10.57 5.43 45.66
CA THR A 514 9.55 5.78 44.65
C THR A 514 9.81 5.13 43.29
N LEU A 515 11.06 5.17 42.81
CA LEU A 515 11.47 4.50 41.57
C LEU A 515 12.24 3.19 41.81
N GLY A 516 12.77 2.97 43.02
CA GLY A 516 13.55 1.78 43.36
C GLY A 516 14.87 1.64 42.57
N ILE A 517 15.34 2.71 41.93
CA ILE A 517 16.53 2.68 41.08
C ILE A 517 17.77 2.73 41.98
N SER A 518 18.76 1.86 41.71
CA SER A 518 20.01 1.85 42.50
C SER A 518 20.77 3.18 42.38
N PRO A 519 21.48 3.63 43.43
CA PRO A 519 22.31 4.85 43.37
C PRO A 519 23.30 4.85 42.20
N LYS A 520 23.88 3.69 41.89
CA LYS A 520 24.79 3.53 40.74
C LYS A 520 24.11 3.82 39.40
N MET A 521 22.83 3.50 39.27
CA MET A 521 22.07 3.77 38.05
C MET A 521 21.64 5.24 37.97
N VAL A 522 21.34 5.87 39.10
CA VAL A 522 21.13 7.32 39.19
C VAL A 522 22.34 8.09 38.68
N ASP A 523 23.54 7.72 39.13
CA ASP A 523 24.79 8.33 38.64
C ASP A 523 24.95 8.14 37.13
N LYS A 524 24.69 6.92 36.61
CA LYS A 524 24.72 6.64 35.17
C LYS A 524 23.74 7.50 34.37
N LEU A 525 22.52 7.69 34.88
CA LEU A 525 21.50 8.54 34.25
C LEU A 525 21.95 10.01 34.23
N LEU A 526 22.45 10.54 35.34
CA LEU A 526 22.92 11.92 35.42
C LEU A 526 24.13 12.19 34.51
N ILE A 527 25.07 11.25 34.45
CA ILE A 527 26.23 11.32 33.52
C ILE A 527 25.75 11.29 32.07
N ALA A 528 24.85 10.36 31.73
CA ALA A 528 24.30 10.24 30.38
C ALA A 528 23.50 11.49 29.97
N ALA A 529 22.73 12.08 30.89
CA ALA A 529 21.94 13.28 30.62
C ALA A 529 22.81 14.51 30.34
N LYS A 530 23.95 14.64 31.02
CA LYS A 530 24.92 15.74 30.83
C LYS A 530 25.69 15.65 29.51
N GLY A 531 25.57 14.53 28.78
CA GLY A 531 26.28 14.33 27.51
C GLY A 531 27.80 14.17 27.68
N THR A 532 28.25 13.92 28.91
CA THR A 532 29.61 13.48 29.22
C THR A 532 29.67 11.97 29.05
N GLU A 533 29.69 11.48 27.81
CA GLU A 533 30.02 10.07 27.54
C GLU A 533 31.52 9.83 27.58
#